data_AF-A0A3B9JNU5-F1
#
_entry.id   AF-A0A3B9JNU5-F1
#
_cell.length_a   1.000
_cell.length_b   1.000
_cell.length_c   1.000
_cell.angle_alpha   90.00
_cell.angle_beta   90.00
_cell.angle_gamma   90.00
#
_symmetry.space_group_name_H-M   'P 1'
#
loop_
_entity.id
_entity.type
_entity.pdbx_description
1 polymer ?
#
loop_
_entity_poly.entity_id
_entity_poly.type
_entity_poly.pdbx_seq_one_letter_code
_entity_poly.pdbx_strand_id
1 'polypeptide(L)'
;MKKILSFVVVCFVSFYTSVALANFTADKDYVVLDKPVKTVTGDKVEVRELFWYYCPHCFNVEPLVEGWLKKLPESATFIRQPAV
;
A
#
# COMPACT_ATOMS: atom_id res chain seq x y z
N MET A 1 5.98 -37.74 -22.88
CA MET A 1 4.65 -37.24 -22.43
C MET A 1 4.54 -37.10 -20.92
N LYS A 2 4.77 -38.14 -20.09
CA LYS A 2 4.70 -38.04 -18.61
C LYS A 2 5.60 -36.95 -17.99
N LYS A 3 6.83 -36.77 -18.48
CA LYS A 3 7.76 -35.72 -17.99
C LYS A 3 7.30 -34.29 -18.32
N ILE A 4 6.67 -34.11 -19.49
CA ILE A 4 6.11 -32.82 -19.92
C ILE A 4 4.84 -32.51 -19.11
N LEU A 5 4.00 -33.52 -18.88
CA LEU A 5 2.81 -33.39 -18.04
C LEU A 5 3.17 -33.07 -16.58
N SER A 6 4.19 -33.71 -16.01
CA SER A 6 4.70 -33.36 -14.67
C SER A 6 5.27 -31.94 -14.61
N PHE A 7 5.97 -31.48 -15.65
CA PHE A 7 6.54 -30.12 -15.68
C PHE A 7 5.44 -29.04 -15.71
N VAL A 8 4.38 -29.25 -16.49
CA VAL A 8 3.23 -28.33 -16.55
C VAL A 8 2.50 -28.26 -15.21
N VAL A 9 2.32 -29.39 -14.51
CA VAL A 9 1.68 -29.42 -13.19
C VAL A 9 2.54 -28.70 -12.14
N VAL A 10 3.86 -28.87 -12.15
CA VAL A 10 4.78 -28.16 -11.23
C VAL A 10 4.78 -26.65 -11.48
N CYS A 11 4.75 -26.21 -12.74
CA CYS A 11 4.63 -24.80 -13.09
C CYS A 11 3.28 -24.19 -12.67
N PHE A 12 2.19 -24.95 -12.79
CA PHE A 12 0.86 -24.48 -12.38
C PHE A 12 0.78 -24.33 -10.85
N VAL A 13 1.28 -25.29 -10.08
CA VAL A 13 1.29 -25.23 -8.60
C VAL A 13 2.14 -24.07 -8.07
N SER A 14 3.26 -23.76 -8.73
CA SER A 14 4.14 -22.64 -8.35
C SER A 14 3.49 -21.25 -8.56
N PHE A 15 2.44 -21.16 -9.39
CA PHE A 15 1.75 -19.90 -9.68
C PHE A 15 0.67 -19.55 -8.64
N TYR A 16 0.12 -20.54 -7.93
CA TYR A 16 -0.98 -20.34 -6.97
C TYR A 16 -0.52 -19.86 -5.58
N THR A 17 0.75 -20.00 -5.22
CA THR A 17 1.22 -19.72 -3.85
C THR A 17 1.44 -18.24 -3.53
N SER A 18 1.19 -17.33 -4.48
CA SER A 18 1.58 -15.92 -4.35
C SER A 18 0.43 -14.95 -4.01
N VAL A 19 -0.79 -15.44 -3.76
CA VAL A 19 -1.93 -14.58 -3.41
C VAL A 19 -2.16 -14.57 -1.91
N ALA A 20 -1.31 -13.85 -1.17
CA ALA A 20 -1.65 -13.44 0.18
C ALA A 20 -2.62 -12.24 0.11
N LEU A 21 -3.92 -12.49 0.19
CA LEU A 21 -4.93 -11.44 0.35
C LEU A 21 -4.85 -10.91 1.80
N ALA A 22 -4.21 -9.77 1.99
CA ALA A 22 -4.33 -9.01 3.23
C ALA A 22 -5.78 -8.51 3.35
N ASN A 23 -6.54 -9.08 4.29
CA ASN A 23 -7.90 -8.63 4.58
C ASN A 23 -7.82 -7.52 5.63
N PHE A 24 -8.06 -6.28 5.22
CA PHE A 24 -8.16 -5.14 6.12
C PHE A 24 -9.61 -4.98 6.59
N THR A 25 -9.78 -4.73 7.89
CA THR A 25 -11.07 -4.58 8.55
C THR A 25 -11.22 -3.17 9.11
N ALA A 26 -12.35 -2.53 8.80
CA ALA A 26 -12.71 -1.25 9.38
C ALA A 26 -12.78 -1.37 10.91
N ASP A 27 -12.45 -0.28 11.60
CA ASP A 27 -12.39 -0.13 13.06
C ASP A 27 -11.30 -0.98 13.76
N LYS A 28 -10.48 -1.70 12.99
CA LYS A 28 -9.28 -2.40 13.47
C LYS A 28 -8.02 -1.90 12.77
N ASP A 29 -8.01 -1.97 11.44
CA ASP A 29 -6.83 -1.64 10.63
C ASP A 29 -6.89 -0.21 10.08
N TYR A 30 -8.11 0.32 9.88
CA TYR A 30 -8.37 1.69 9.43
C TYR A 30 -9.74 2.17 9.91
N VAL A 31 -9.95 3.48 9.89
CA VAL A 31 -11.24 4.12 10.19
C VAL A 31 -11.78 4.76 8.92
N VAL A 32 -13.08 4.56 8.66
CA VAL A 32 -13.79 5.31 7.61
C VAL A 32 -14.23 6.63 8.19
N LEU A 33 -13.81 7.74 7.59
CA LEU A 33 -14.25 9.06 8.03
C LEU A 33 -15.74 9.26 7.74
N ASP A 34 -16.51 9.64 8.75
CA ASP A 34 -17.93 10.00 8.59
C ASP A 34 -18.15 11.14 7.57
N LYS A 35 -17.16 12.04 7.50
CA LYS A 35 -17.12 13.17 6.58
C LYS A 35 -15.88 13.06 5.71
N PRO A 36 -16.01 12.62 4.45
CA PRO A 36 -14.90 12.57 3.52
C PRO A 36 -14.24 13.94 3.36
N VAL A 37 -12.91 13.96 3.33
CA VAL A 37 -12.13 15.17 3.09
C VAL A 37 -11.97 15.36 1.59
N LYS A 38 -12.12 16.61 1.11
CA LYS A 38 -11.88 16.93 -0.31
C LYS A 38 -10.41 16.74 -0.63
N THR A 39 -10.12 15.92 -1.63
CA THR A 39 -8.76 15.72 -2.15
C THR A 39 -8.36 16.85 -3.10
N VAL A 40 -7.06 17.04 -3.27
CA VAL A 40 -6.47 18.06 -4.17
C VAL A 40 -5.78 17.43 -5.38
N THR A 41 -5.83 16.11 -5.51
CA THR A 41 -5.13 15.31 -6.52
C THR A 41 -5.98 15.00 -7.76
N GLY A 42 -7.17 15.61 -7.88
CA GLY A 42 -8.10 15.37 -8.98
C GLY A 42 -8.63 13.93 -8.94
N ASP A 43 -8.53 13.24 -10.08
CA ASP A 43 -9.03 11.86 -10.24
C ASP A 43 -8.09 10.79 -9.65
N LYS A 44 -6.90 11.19 -9.16
CA LYS A 44 -5.94 10.27 -8.54
C LYS A 44 -6.27 10.01 -7.08
N VAL A 45 -5.98 8.80 -6.60
CA VAL A 45 -6.08 8.45 -5.18
C VAL A 45 -5.07 9.27 -4.38
N GLU A 46 -5.57 10.08 -3.44
CA GLU A 46 -4.73 10.85 -2.54
C GLU A 46 -4.29 9.97 -1.36
N VAL A 47 -2.99 9.89 -1.12
CA VAL A 47 -2.42 9.31 0.12
C VAL A 47 -1.76 10.44 0.88
N ARG A 48 -2.29 10.79 2.05
CA ARG A 48 -1.81 11.93 2.84
C ARG A 48 -1.18 11.48 4.14
N GLU A 49 0.07 11.88 4.35
CA GLU A 49 0.77 11.71 5.62
C GLU A 49 0.71 13.00 6.43
N LEU A 50 0.19 12.89 7.66
CA LEU A 50 0.31 13.93 8.68
C LEU A 50 1.57 13.67 9.49
N PHE A 51 2.53 14.58 9.45
CA PHE A 51 3.82 14.40 10.12
C PHE A 51 4.26 15.66 10.85
N TRP A 52 5.22 15.51 11.77
CA TRP A 52 5.89 16.63 12.41
C TRP A 52 7.39 16.36 12.48
N TYR A 53 8.23 17.35 12.20
CA TYR A 53 9.69 17.17 12.17
C TYR A 53 10.29 16.73 13.51
N TYR A 54 9.65 17.05 14.64
CA TYR A 54 10.11 16.64 15.97
C TYR A 54 9.40 15.38 16.49
N CYS A 55 8.58 14.73 15.67
CA CYS A 55 7.93 13.47 16.02
C CYS A 55 8.90 12.29 15.78
N PRO A 56 9.43 11.62 16.83
CA PRO A 56 10.37 10.52 16.66
C PRO A 56 9.74 9.30 15.97
N HIS A 57 8.44 9.07 16.13
CA HIS A 57 7.73 8.01 15.41
C HIS A 57 7.69 8.28 13.90
N CYS A 58 7.46 9.52 13.50
CA CYS A 58 7.44 9.96 12.12
C CYS A 58 8.84 9.78 11.51
N PHE A 59 9.89 10.19 12.23
CA PHE A 59 11.29 9.97 11.81
C PHE A 59 11.61 8.48 11.59
N ASN A 60 11.14 7.60 12.48
CA ASN A 60 11.38 6.16 12.35
C ASN A 60 10.61 5.52 11.18
N VAL A 61 9.48 6.09 10.77
CA VAL A 61 8.64 5.59 9.67
C VAL A 61 9.15 6.08 8.30
N GLU A 62 9.82 7.22 8.24
CA GLU A 62 10.29 7.85 6.99
C GLU A 62 11.03 6.90 6.04
N PRO A 63 11.97 6.03 6.47
CA PRO A 63 12.66 5.11 5.55
C PRO A 63 11.70 4.11 4.87
N LEU A 64 10.62 3.72 5.55
CA LEU A 64 9.62 2.81 5.00
C LEU A 64 8.75 3.54 3.96
N VAL A 65 8.36 4.77 4.25
CA VAL A 65 7.60 5.64 3.33
C VAL A 65 8.42 5.89 2.07
N GLU A 66 9.67 6.32 2.21
CA GLU A 66 10.58 6.55 1.07
C GLU A 66 10.80 5.29 0.22
N GLY A 67 10.87 4.11 0.85
CA GLY A 67 10.93 2.84 0.15
C GLY A 67 9.64 2.50 -0.61
N TRP A 68 8.49 2.83 -0.03
CA TRP A 68 7.17 2.61 -0.63
C TRP A 68 6.86 3.59 -1.77
N LEU A 69 7.27 4.86 -1.66
CA LEU A 69 7.04 5.88 -2.69
C LEU A 69 7.64 5.51 -4.05
N LYS A 70 8.75 4.77 -4.06
CA LYS A 70 9.37 4.23 -5.28
C LYS A 70 8.50 3.21 -6.02
N LYS A 71 7.47 2.67 -5.33
CA LYS A 71 6.51 1.67 -5.85
C LYS A 71 5.11 2.26 -6.01
N LEU A 72 4.95 3.58 -5.82
CA LEU A 72 3.65 4.23 -5.92
C LEU A 72 3.15 4.16 -7.38
N PRO A 73 1.94 3.64 -7.62
CA PRO A 73 1.38 3.60 -8.97
C PRO A 73 1.02 5.00 -9.48
N GLU A 74 0.99 5.20 -10.80
CA GLU A 74 0.67 6.49 -11.42
C GLU A 74 -0.75 7.01 -11.10
N SER A 75 -1.66 6.10 -10.72
CA SER A 75 -3.04 6.39 -10.30
C SER A 75 -3.15 6.96 -8.89
N ALA A 76 -2.05 7.07 -8.15
CA ALA A 76 -2.02 7.64 -6.80
C ALA A 76 -1.05 8.82 -6.71
N THR A 77 -1.31 9.73 -5.77
CA THR A 77 -0.43 10.86 -5.45
C THR A 77 -0.25 10.93 -3.94
N PHE A 78 1.00 11.01 -3.51
CA PHE A 78 1.37 11.16 -2.10
C PHE A 78 1.54 12.63 -1.70
N ILE A 79 0.98 13.03 -0.57
CA ILE A 79 1.06 14.39 -0.02
C ILE A 79 1.58 14.34 1.42
N ARG A 80 2.63 15.10 1.71
CA ARG A 80 3.09 15.34 3.08
C ARG A 80 2.45 16.61 3.63
N GLN A 81 1.81 16.51 4.78
CA GLN A 81 1.18 17.64 5.46
C GLN A 81 1.74 17.77 6.88
N PRO A 82 2.40 18.89 7.21
CA PRO A 82 2.81 19.16 8.58
C PRO A 82 1.60 19.26 9.53
N ALA A 83 1.63 18.50 10.62
CA ALA A 83 0.78 18.65 11.79
C ALA A 83 1.54 19.50 12.80
N VAL A 84 1.52 20.82 12.60
CA VAL A 84 2.18 21.82 13.45
C VAL A 84 1.38 22.12 14.70
#